data_AF-A0A965USM3-F1
#
_entry.id   AF-A0A965USM3-F1
#
_cell.length_a   1.000
_cell.length_b   1.000
_cell.length_c   1.000
_cell.angle_alpha   90.00
_cell.angle_beta   90.00
_cell.angle_gamma   90.00
#
_symmetry.space_group_name_H-M   'P 1'
#
loop_
_entity.id
_entity.type
_entity.pdbx_description
1 polymer ?
#
loop_
_entity_poly.entity_id
_entity_poly.type
_entity_poly.pdbx_seq_one_letter_code
_entity_poly.pdbx_strand_id
1 'polypeptide(L)'
;MGSNPIRIAILKYFAKSILLWCYNNNKRQSMNELYQQEKRFLMLSVPLLLRLFEYVREEHTTDEDLHFMAERMQELMLDGVKMTMNQYSGIIPHKESMTTYDK
;
A
#
# COMPACT_ATOMS: atom_id res chain seq x y z
N MET A 1 30.80 18.63 30.93
CA MET A 1 30.23 17.80 29.84
C MET A 1 29.97 18.71 28.65
N GLY A 2 30.90 18.69 27.68
CA GLY A 2 30.91 19.60 26.54
C GLY A 2 30.10 19.06 25.37
N SER A 3 29.20 19.89 24.83
CA SER A 3 28.56 19.62 23.56
C SER A 3 29.46 20.14 22.44
N ASN A 4 30.02 19.23 21.65
CA ASN A 4 30.88 19.55 20.52
C ASN A 4 30.08 20.37 19.48
N PRO A 5 30.52 21.58 19.09
CA PRO A 5 29.77 22.46 18.19
C PRO A 5 29.48 21.81 16.83
N ILE A 6 30.31 20.85 16.41
CA ILE A 6 30.12 20.07 15.18
C ILE A 6 28.90 19.14 15.29
N ARG A 7 28.67 18.52 16.46
CA ARG A 7 27.48 17.65 16.69
C ARG A 7 26.17 18.45 16.64
N ILE A 8 26.18 19.67 17.16
CA ILE A 8 25.01 20.56 17.14
C ILE A 8 24.71 21.02 15.70
N ALA A 9 25.75 21.33 14.91
CA ALA A 9 25.59 21.70 13.50
C ALA A 9 25.01 20.55 12.66
N ILE A 10 25.50 19.32 12.86
CA ILE A 10 24.98 18.12 12.17
C ILE A 10 23.52 17.88 12.54
N LEU A 11 23.15 17.97 13.82
CA LEU A 11 21.75 17.81 14.25
C LEU A 11 20.81 18.85 13.61
N LYS A 12 21.27 20.11 13.51
CA LYS A 12 20.49 21.19 12.89
C LYS A 12 20.31 20.98 11.39
N TYR A 13 21.35 20.52 10.69
CA TYR A 13 21.24 20.18 9.26
C TYR A 13 20.29 18.99 9.04
N PHE A 14 20.38 17.95 9.88
CA PHE A 14 19.51 16.78 9.75
C PHE A 14 18.04 17.13 10.03
N ALA A 15 17.76 17.90 11.07
CA ALA A 15 16.41 18.39 11.37
C ALA A 15 15.85 19.27 10.25
N LYS A 16 16.68 20.11 9.63
CA LYS A 16 16.27 20.96 8.50
C LYS A 16 15.98 20.13 7.24
N SER A 17 16.76 19.09 6.96
CA SER A 17 16.51 18.17 5.84
C SER A 17 15.24 17.35 6.05
N ILE A 18 14.97 16.88 7.27
CA ILE A 18 13.71 16.19 7.62
C ILE A 18 12.52 17.14 7.50
N LEU A 19 12.62 18.36 8.04
CA LEU A 19 11.55 19.37 7.91
C LEU A 19 11.32 19.76 6.46
N LEU A 20 12.37 19.87 5.65
CA LEU A 20 12.26 20.16 4.22
C LEU A 20 11.62 18.98 3.48
N TRP A 21 11.96 17.74 3.82
CA TRP A 21 11.33 16.53 3.26
C TRP A 21 9.85 16.43 3.67
N CYS A 22 9.51 16.69 4.94
CA CYS A 22 8.13 16.74 5.41
C CYS A 22 7.34 17.88 4.74
N TYR A 23 7.93 19.07 4.60
CA TYR A 23 7.31 20.21 3.91
C TYR A 23 7.12 19.93 2.41
N ASN A 24 8.06 19.24 1.77
CA ASN A 24 7.98 18.93 0.34
C ASN A 24 7.04 17.75 0.04
N ASN A 25 6.90 16.77 0.94
CA ASN A 25 5.91 15.70 0.82
C ASN A 25 4.48 16.15 1.14
N ASN A 26 4.29 17.18 1.97
CA ASN A 26 2.97 17.74 2.26
C ASN A 26 2.41 18.61 1.10
N LYS A 27 3.13 18.71 -0.03
CA LYS A 27 2.71 19.44 -1.24
C LYS A 27 2.51 18.53 -2.46
N ARG A 28 2.19 17.25 -2.27
CA ARG A 28 1.92 16.32 -3.38
C ARG A 28 0.73 15.40 -3.20
N GLN A 29 -0.35 15.86 -2.59
CA GLN A 29 -1.69 15.41 -3.00
C GLN A 29 -2.63 16.61 -2.98
N SER A 30 -3.17 16.96 -4.14
CA SER A 30 -4.24 17.95 -4.21
C SER A 30 -5.49 17.37 -3.56
N MET A 31 -6.31 18.19 -2.87
CA MET A 31 -7.58 17.72 -2.30
C MET A 31 -8.46 17.00 -3.33
N ASN A 32 -8.38 17.37 -4.61
CA ASN A 32 -9.07 16.68 -5.68
C ASN A 32 -8.61 15.23 -5.88
N GLU A 33 -7.34 14.89 -5.65
CA GLU A 33 -6.85 13.51 -5.74
C GLU A 33 -7.35 12.66 -4.56
N LEU A 34 -7.43 13.25 -3.36
CA LEU A 34 -8.01 12.59 -2.17
C LEU A 34 -9.52 12.35 -2.36
N TYR A 35 -10.25 13.34 -2.87
CA TYR A 35 -11.68 13.21 -3.21
C TYR A 35 -11.96 12.24 -4.38
N GLN A 36 -10.98 12.00 -5.27
CA GLN A 36 -11.10 11.03 -6.36
C GLN A 36 -10.76 9.60 -5.92
N GLN A 37 -9.86 9.42 -4.93
CA GLN A 37 -9.63 8.12 -4.30
C GLN A 37 -10.89 7.59 -3.61
N GLU A 38 -11.71 8.46 -2.99
CA GLU A 38 -13.00 8.09 -2.39
C GLU A 38 -14.08 7.64 -3.39
N LYS A 39 -13.88 7.83 -4.71
CA LYS A 39 -14.92 7.57 -5.74
C LYS A 39 -14.51 6.54 -6.81
N ARG A 40 -13.45 5.76 -6.60
CA ARG A 40 -13.14 4.65 -7.52
C ARG A 40 -14.02 3.44 -7.20
N PHE A 41 -14.96 3.16 -8.09
CA PHE A 41 -15.83 2.00 -8.03
C PHE A 41 -15.28 0.87 -8.89
N LEU A 42 -15.27 -0.35 -8.35
CA LEU A 42 -14.82 -1.55 -9.04
C LEU A 42 -16.02 -2.43 -9.38
N MET A 43 -16.11 -2.90 -10.64
CA MET A 43 -17.10 -3.92 -11.02
C MET A 43 -16.50 -5.30 -10.83
N LEU A 44 -16.98 -6.03 -9.81
CA LEU A 44 -16.56 -7.40 -9.52
C LEU A 44 -17.62 -8.40 -9.96
N SER A 45 -17.20 -9.57 -10.46
CA SER A 45 -18.09 -10.72 -10.58
C SER A 45 -18.47 -11.27 -9.20
N VAL A 46 -19.71 -11.74 -9.03
CA VAL A 46 -20.18 -12.35 -7.77
C VAL A 46 -19.25 -13.47 -7.28
N PRO A 47 -18.76 -14.40 -8.14
CA PRO A 47 -17.82 -15.43 -7.70
C PRO A 47 -16.52 -14.87 -7.12
N LEU A 48 -15.96 -13.84 -7.77
CA LEU A 48 -14.74 -13.17 -7.29
C LEU A 48 -14.96 -12.50 -5.94
N LEU A 49 -16.07 -11.79 -5.78
CA LEU A 49 -16.41 -11.14 -4.51
C LEU A 49 -16.48 -12.15 -3.36
N LEU A 50 -17.21 -13.25 -3.57
CA LEU A 50 -17.35 -14.30 -2.54
C LEU A 50 -16.00 -14.91 -2.19
N ARG A 51 -15.15 -15.18 -3.18
CA ARG A 51 -13.84 -15.78 -2.95
C ARG A 51 -12.88 -14.85 -2.20
N LEU A 52 -12.95 -13.54 -2.45
CA LEU A 52 -12.16 -12.56 -1.71
C LEU A 52 -12.59 -12.49 -0.24
N PHE A 53 -13.89 -12.52 0.04
CA PHE A 53 -14.39 -12.55 1.42
C PHE A 53 -14.04 -13.82 2.16
N GLU A 54 -14.09 -14.97 1.48
CA GLU A 54 -13.65 -16.23 2.04
C GLU A 54 -12.17 -16.18 2.43
N TYR A 55 -11.31 -15.63 1.57
CA TYR A 55 -9.88 -15.44 1.85
C TYR A 55 -9.65 -14.56 3.09
N VAL A 56 -10.27 -13.38 3.14
CA VAL A 56 -10.16 -12.46 4.28
C VAL A 56 -10.62 -13.13 5.59
N ARG A 57 -11.68 -13.94 5.52
CA ARG A 57 -12.22 -14.65 6.68
C ARG A 57 -11.29 -15.78 7.16
N GLU A 58 -10.70 -16.54 6.24
CA GLU A 58 -9.98 -17.79 6.56
C GLU A 58 -8.50 -17.59 6.86
N GLU A 59 -7.85 -16.60 6.24
CA GLU A 59 -6.40 -16.43 6.33
C GLU A 59 -5.92 -15.47 7.43
N HIS A 60 -6.82 -14.99 8.30
CA HIS A 60 -6.50 -13.96 9.32
C HIS A 60 -5.66 -12.81 8.72
N THR A 61 -6.14 -12.24 7.62
CA THR A 61 -5.43 -11.19 6.86
C THR A 61 -5.07 -10.02 7.74
N THR A 62 -3.80 -9.61 7.66
CA THR A 62 -3.32 -8.40 8.30
C THR A 62 -3.83 -7.16 7.56
N ASP A 63 -3.75 -5.99 8.21
CA ASP A 63 -4.11 -4.71 7.58
C ASP A 63 -3.28 -4.45 6.31
N GLU A 64 -1.99 -4.84 6.33
CA GLU A 64 -1.11 -4.79 5.16
C GLU A 64 -1.61 -5.66 4.00
N ASP A 65 -2.10 -6.88 4.27
CA ASP A 65 -2.65 -7.77 3.24
C ASP A 65 -3.89 -7.15 2.57
N LEU A 66 -4.76 -6.52 3.37
CA LEU A 66 -5.96 -5.85 2.86
C LEU A 66 -5.60 -4.63 2.02
N HIS A 67 -4.61 -3.84 2.45
CA HIS A 67 -4.09 -2.72 1.68
C HIS A 67 -3.46 -3.18 0.36
N PHE A 68 -2.67 -4.25 0.38
CA PHE A 68 -2.10 -4.85 -0.83
C PHE A 68 -3.20 -5.30 -1.79
N MET A 69 -4.21 -6.04 -1.31
CA MET A 69 -5.34 -6.47 -2.13
C MET A 69 -6.06 -5.29 -2.78
N ALA A 70 -6.28 -4.20 -2.04
CA ALA A 70 -6.93 -3.00 -2.56
C ALA A 70 -6.11 -2.34 -3.67
N GLU A 71 -4.80 -2.19 -3.50
CA GLU A 71 -3.90 -1.65 -4.53
C GLU A 71 -3.89 -2.54 -5.78
N ARG A 72 -3.77 -3.87 -5.60
CA ARG A 72 -3.82 -4.83 -6.70
C ARG A 72 -5.12 -4.74 -7.50
N MET A 73 -6.26 -4.59 -6.82
CA MET A 73 -7.55 -4.41 -7.50
C MET A 73 -7.60 -3.14 -8.33
N GLN A 74 -7.03 -2.04 -7.82
CA GLN A 74 -6.98 -0.77 -8.57
C GLN A 74 -6.06 -0.84 -9.78
N GLU A 75 -4.95 -1.56 -9.69
CA GLU A 75 -4.01 -1.73 -10.81
C GLU A 75 -4.53 -2.68 -11.90
N LEU A 76 -5.22 -3.76 -11.49
CA LEU A 76 -5.81 -4.72 -12.42
C LEU A 76 -7.10 -4.21 -13.05
N MET A 77 -7.70 -3.17 -12.47
CA MET A 77 -8.85 -2.48 -13.05
C MET A 77 -8.39 -1.64 -14.24
N LEU A 78 -8.71 -2.12 -15.44
CA LEU A 78 -8.76 -1.27 -16.63
C LEU A 78 -10.11 -0.53 -16.61
N ASP A 79 -10.09 0.78 -16.89
CA ASP A 79 -11.30 1.62 -16.84
C ASP A 79 -12.47 0.96 -17.60
N GLY A 80 -13.57 0.70 -16.89
CA GLY A 80 -14.79 0.11 -17.45
C GLY A 80 -14.82 -1.41 -17.60
N VAL A 81 -13.75 -2.13 -17.24
CA VAL A 81 -13.69 -3.60 -17.35
C VAL A 81 -14.07 -4.28 -16.04
N LYS A 82 -15.03 -5.22 -16.11
CA LYS A 82 -15.43 -6.06 -14.99
C LYS A 82 -14.34 -7.07 -14.65
N MET A 83 -13.92 -7.11 -13.38
CA MET A 83 -12.99 -8.13 -12.88
C MET A 83 -13.72 -9.44 -12.58
N THR A 84 -13.05 -10.55 -12.91
CA THR A 84 -13.57 -11.91 -12.78
C THR A 84 -12.56 -12.81 -12.05
N MET A 85 -12.90 -14.10 -11.88
CA MET A 85 -12.02 -15.06 -11.22
C MET A 85 -10.62 -15.18 -11.84
N ASN A 86 -10.45 -14.81 -13.11
CA ASN A 86 -9.15 -14.84 -13.79
C ASN A 86 -8.11 -13.93 -13.11
N GLN A 87 -8.55 -12.86 -12.44
CA GLN A 87 -7.68 -11.92 -11.74
C GLN A 87 -7.40 -12.32 -10.28
N TYR A 88 -8.06 -13.35 -9.74
CA TYR A 88 -7.99 -13.70 -8.32
C TYR A 88 -6.55 -13.92 -7.83
N SER A 89 -5.75 -14.70 -8.55
CA SER A 89 -4.36 -15.01 -8.18
C SER A 89 -3.46 -13.78 -8.10
N GLY A 90 -3.75 -12.72 -8.87
CA GLY A 90 -2.97 -11.48 -8.87
C GLY A 90 -3.45 -10.44 -7.85
N ILE A 91 -4.54 -10.72 -7.13
CA ILE A 91 -5.07 -9.88 -6.04
C ILE A 91 -4.56 -10.37 -4.69
N ILE A 92 -4.47 -11.69 -4.52
CA ILE A 92 -4.11 -12.33 -3.25
C ILE A 92 -2.60 -12.17 -3.01
N PRO A 93 -2.17 -11.82 -1.78
CA PRO A 93 -0.74 -11.82 -1.42
C PRO A 93 -0.12 -13.19 -1.65
N HIS A 94 1.01 -13.24 -2.36
CA HIS A 94 1.82 -14.45 -2.43
C HIS A 94 2.66 -14.55 -1.16
N LYS A 95 2.24 -15.40 -0.22
CA LYS A 95 3.14 -15.88 0.83
C LYS A 95 4.20 -16.73 0.15
N GLU A 96 5.32 -16.13 -0.23
CA GLU A 96 6.50 -16.91 -0.60
C GLU A 96 6.83 -17.79 0.60
N SER A 97 6.50 -19.08 0.49
CA SER A 97 7.01 -20.06 1.43
C SER A 97 8.52 -20.03 1.24
N MET A 98 9.23 -19.45 2.22
CA MET A 98 10.67 -19.66 2.36
C MET A 98 10.88 -21.17 2.45
N THR A 99 11.19 -21.78 1.31
CA THR A 99 11.77 -23.11 1.26
C THR A 99 13.18 -22.93 1.80
N THR A 100 13.33 -23.20 3.10
CA THR A 100 14.63 -23.42 3.71
C THR A 100 15.34 -24.48 2.88
N TYR A 101 16.31 -24.06 2.07
CA TYR A 101 17.33 -24.95 1.55
C TYR A 101 18.15 -25.41 2.75
N ASP A 102 17.82 -26.58 3.27
CA ASP A 102 18.72 -27.33 4.14
C ASP A 102 20.03 -27.57 3.36
N LYS A 103 21.11 -26.97 3.86
CA LYS A 103 22.48 -27.23 3.42
C LYS A 103 23.13 -28.27 4.31
#